data_AF-A0A0Q8QKA1-F1
#
_entry.id   AF-A0A0Q8QKA1-F1
#
_cell.length_a   1.000
_cell.length_b   1.000
_cell.length_c   1.000
_cell.angle_alpha   90.00
_cell.angle_beta   90.00
_cell.angle_gamma   90.00
#
_symmetry.space_group_name_H-M   'P 1'
#
loop_
_entity.id
_entity.type
_entity.pdbx_description
1 polymer ?
#
loop_
_entity_poly.entity_id
_entity_poly.type
_entity_poly.pdbx_seq_one_letter_code
_entity_poly.pdbx_strand_id
1 'polypeptide(L)'
;MKRLLFPKKLSWLIAGAAFAGLAAPALAQSADEEIIVSGSYGKVPESTQSLSQSVSYGDLDLSTVGGRAELRHRVRLTARYLCEKLGETDTSSSVAPSCRDAASKDALSRVGTLEAHAAPRGTTWVAGPAWAPPYPEAWISKYPD
;
A
#
# COMPACT_ATOMS: atom_id res chain seq x y z
N MET A 1 34.32 60.41 -52.41
CA MET A 1 34.34 59.36 -53.46
C MET A 1 34.56 58.01 -52.80
N LYS A 2 33.74 56.99 -53.16
CA LYS A 2 33.99 55.53 -53.26
C LYS A 2 34.70 54.81 -52.09
N ARG A 3 34.36 53.59 -51.67
CA ARG A 3 33.25 52.63 -51.78
C ARG A 3 33.78 51.41 -50.98
N LEU A 4 32.89 50.77 -50.21
CA LEU A 4 32.80 49.32 -49.94
C LEU A 4 34.03 48.59 -49.32
N LEU A 5 33.77 47.73 -48.33
CA LEU A 5 33.73 46.26 -48.52
C LEU A 5 33.76 45.55 -47.15
N PHE A 6 32.69 44.81 -46.84
CA PHE A 6 32.70 43.73 -45.85
C PHE A 6 33.47 42.51 -46.40
N PRO A 7 34.11 41.73 -45.52
CA PRO A 7 33.85 40.28 -45.49
C PRO A 7 33.58 39.82 -44.04
N LYS A 8 32.47 39.13 -43.75
CA LYS A 8 32.23 37.68 -43.88
C LYS A 8 33.23 36.79 -43.12
N LYS A 9 32.68 36.17 -42.07
CA LYS A 9 33.08 34.94 -41.34
C LYS A 9 34.18 35.15 -40.29
N LEU A 10 33.92 34.78 -39.04
CA LEU A 10 34.22 33.43 -38.54
C LEU A 10 33.83 33.31 -37.05
N SER A 11 32.93 32.37 -36.79
CA SER A 11 32.93 31.48 -35.61
C SER A 11 33.06 32.10 -34.22
N TRP A 12 31.94 32.17 -33.49
CA TRP A 12 31.92 31.87 -32.06
C TRP A 12 30.60 31.17 -31.71
N LEU A 13 30.48 29.93 -32.17
CA LEU A 13 29.72 28.91 -31.46
C LEU A 13 30.67 28.36 -30.40
N ILE A 14 30.29 28.42 -29.13
CA ILE A 14 30.56 27.46 -28.03
C ILE A 14 30.21 28.19 -26.73
N ALA A 15 29.10 27.79 -26.11
CA ALA A 15 28.92 27.66 -24.65
C ALA A 15 27.46 27.29 -24.34
N GLY A 16 26.93 26.24 -24.99
CA GLY A 16 25.71 25.57 -24.55
C GLY A 16 26.09 24.37 -23.68
N ALA A 17 26.73 24.62 -22.55
CA ALA A 17 27.12 23.58 -21.61
C ALA A 17 25.87 22.97 -20.97
N ALA A 18 25.59 21.72 -21.33
CA ALA A 18 25.03 20.66 -20.50
C ALA A 18 24.19 21.10 -19.28
N PHE A 19 22.90 21.35 -19.49
CA PHE A 19 21.89 21.07 -18.46
C PHE A 19 21.34 19.65 -18.65
N ALA A 20 22.23 18.65 -18.55
CA ALA A 20 21.83 17.29 -18.21
C ALA A 20 21.79 17.20 -16.67
N GLY A 21 20.89 17.97 -16.08
CA GLY A 21 20.63 17.96 -14.65
C GLY A 21 19.95 16.65 -14.28
N LEU A 22 20.75 15.72 -13.75
CA LEU A 22 20.38 14.85 -12.63
C LEU A 22 18.93 14.33 -12.66
N ALA A 23 18.60 13.47 -13.63
CA ALA A 23 17.61 12.44 -13.35
C ALA A 23 18.28 11.47 -12.36
N ALA A 24 18.29 11.84 -11.08
CA ALA A 24 18.57 10.89 -10.02
C ALA A 24 17.58 9.73 -10.27
N PRO A 25 18.04 8.48 -10.40
CA PRO A 25 17.10 7.38 -10.37
C PRO A 25 16.33 7.55 -9.07
N ALA A 26 15.01 7.40 -9.11
CA ALA A 26 14.19 7.28 -7.93
C ALA A 26 14.72 6.08 -7.13
N LEU A 27 15.71 6.34 -6.26
CA LEU A 27 16.30 5.38 -5.37
C LEU A 27 15.20 5.01 -4.39
N ALA A 28 14.75 3.76 -4.47
CA ALA A 28 14.07 3.06 -3.39
C ALA A 28 12.96 3.88 -2.73
N GLN A 29 11.80 4.01 -3.39
CA GLN A 29 10.60 3.82 -2.59
C GLN A 29 10.77 2.42 -2.02
N SER A 30 11.02 2.31 -0.71
CA SER A 30 10.69 1.08 0.00
C SER A 30 9.32 0.71 -0.54
N ALA A 31 9.21 -0.45 -1.18
CA ALA A 31 7.89 -1.01 -1.38
C ALA A 31 7.38 -1.18 0.05
N ASP A 32 6.62 -0.19 0.54
CA ASP A 32 6.10 -0.23 1.89
C ASP A 32 5.25 -1.49 1.92
N GLU A 33 5.73 -2.47 2.68
CA GLU A 33 5.20 -3.81 2.74
C GLU A 33 3.85 -3.73 3.47
N GLU A 34 2.81 -3.33 2.73
CA GLU A 34 1.49 -3.00 3.25
C GLU A 34 0.34 -3.55 2.39
N ILE A 35 -0.78 -3.84 3.05
CA ILE A 35 -2.05 -4.21 2.41
C ILE A 35 -3.12 -3.20 2.83
N ILE A 36 -3.78 -2.61 1.84
CA ILE A 36 -4.90 -1.69 2.09
C ILE A 36 -6.19 -2.50 2.26
N VAL A 37 -6.72 -2.54 3.47
CA VAL A 37 -8.05 -3.08 3.76
C VAL A 37 -9.08 -1.97 3.55
N SER A 38 -10.11 -2.23 2.76
CA SER A 38 -11.18 -1.27 2.47
C SER A 38 -12.52 -1.85 2.83
N GLY A 39 -13.28 -1.14 3.67
CA GLY A 39 -14.65 -1.46 4.05
C GLY A 39 -15.63 -0.53 3.35
N SER A 40 -16.78 -1.07 2.94
CA SER A 40 -17.90 -0.29 2.41
C SER A 40 -19.21 -0.90 2.90
N TYR A 41 -20.08 -0.07 3.49
CA TYR A 41 -21.35 -0.51 4.09
C TYR A 41 -22.52 0.32 3.54
N GLY A 42 -23.65 -0.35 3.27
CA GLY A 42 -24.86 0.26 2.69
C GLY A 42 -25.02 0.12 1.17
N LYS A 43 -26.18 0.53 0.64
CA LYS A 43 -26.42 0.63 -0.82
C LYS A 43 -25.96 2.01 -1.31
N VAL A 44 -24.96 2.01 -2.17
CA VAL A 44 -24.29 3.21 -2.71
C VAL A 44 -25.28 4.11 -3.48
N PRO A 45 -25.38 5.40 -3.10
CA PRO A 45 -25.09 6.48 -4.04
C PRO A 45 -23.83 7.25 -3.59
N GLU A 46 -23.27 8.07 -4.49
CA GLU A 46 -21.92 8.70 -4.48
C GLU A 46 -21.48 9.46 -3.22
N SER A 47 -22.27 9.55 -2.15
CA SER A 47 -21.84 10.14 -0.87
C SER A 47 -21.18 9.13 0.08
N THR A 48 -20.52 8.10 -0.46
CA THR A 48 -20.27 6.82 0.22
C THR A 48 -19.27 6.94 1.36
N GLN A 49 -19.71 6.52 2.55
CA GLN A 49 -18.89 6.26 3.74
C GLN A 49 -18.05 4.99 3.49
N SER A 50 -16.94 5.12 2.76
CA SER A 50 -15.90 4.08 2.71
C SER A 50 -14.80 4.45 3.70
N LEU A 51 -14.20 3.43 4.31
CA LEU A 51 -13.01 3.59 5.15
C LEU A 51 -11.96 2.60 4.71
N SER A 52 -10.73 3.06 4.61
CA SER A 52 -9.58 2.24 4.29
C SER A 52 -8.49 2.38 5.35
N GLN A 53 -7.74 1.30 5.55
CA GLN A 53 -6.62 1.25 6.49
C GLN A 53 -5.51 0.40 5.91
N SER A 54 -4.27 0.88 6.03
CA SER A 54 -3.09 0.09 5.72
C SER A 54 -2.76 -0.88 6.86
N VAL A 55 -2.40 -2.10 6.49
CA VAL A 55 -1.89 -3.15 7.37
C VAL A 55 -0.48 -3.49 6.91
N SER A 56 0.51 -3.14 7.72
CA SER A 56 1.90 -3.48 7.41
C SER A 56 2.19 -4.94 7.71
N TYR A 57 2.99 -5.55 6.84
CA TYR A 57 3.56 -6.88 6.98
C TYR A 57 5.10 -6.87 6.95
N GLY A 58 5.72 -5.69 7.03
CA GLY A 58 7.17 -5.56 6.97
C GLY A 58 7.92 -6.17 8.16
N ASP A 59 7.22 -6.37 9.27
CA ASP A 59 7.69 -7.07 10.45
C ASP A 59 7.49 -8.61 10.36
N LEU A 60 6.80 -9.10 9.33
CA LEU A 60 6.42 -10.51 9.19
C LEU A 60 7.26 -11.24 8.13
N ASP A 61 7.70 -12.45 8.48
CA ASP A 61 8.24 -13.40 7.51
C ASP A 61 7.12 -14.27 6.92
N LEU A 62 6.65 -13.86 5.73
CA LEU A 62 5.58 -14.56 4.99
C LEU A 62 6.02 -15.92 4.43
N SER A 63 7.31 -16.26 4.45
CA SER A 63 7.77 -17.62 4.12
C SER A 63 7.37 -18.64 5.18
N THR A 64 7.12 -18.18 6.42
CA THR A 64 6.73 -19.01 7.55
C THR A 64 5.20 -19.15 7.68
N VAL A 65 4.73 -20.26 8.27
CA VAL A 65 3.30 -20.44 8.59
C VAL A 65 2.82 -19.38 9.58
N GLY A 66 3.65 -19.02 10.56
CA GLY A 66 3.33 -18.03 11.59
C GLY A 66 3.14 -16.63 11.00
N GLY A 67 4.07 -16.15 10.17
CA GLY A 67 3.96 -14.83 9.55
C GLY A 67 2.75 -14.71 8.62
N ARG A 68 2.39 -15.77 7.89
CA ARG A 68 1.16 -15.81 7.08
C ARG A 68 -0.10 -15.79 7.93
N ALA A 69 -0.15 -16.58 8.99
CA ALA A 69 -1.30 -16.61 9.91
C ALA A 69 -1.52 -15.23 10.56
N GLU A 70 -0.45 -14.61 11.04
CA GLU A 70 -0.49 -13.28 11.64
C GLU A 70 -0.98 -12.21 10.66
N LEU A 71 -0.48 -12.19 9.42
CA LEU A 71 -0.96 -11.24 8.41
C LEU A 71 -2.47 -11.39 8.16
N ARG A 72 -2.95 -12.62 8.01
CA ARG A 72 -4.37 -12.90 7.80
C ARG A 72 -5.21 -12.47 9.01
N HIS A 73 -4.71 -12.69 10.22
CA HIS A 73 -5.36 -12.25 11.45
C HIS A 73 -5.51 -10.72 11.49
N ARG A 74 -4.40 -9.99 11.27
CA ARG A 74 -4.38 -8.53 11.22
C ARG A 74 -5.37 -7.96 10.21
N VAL A 75 -5.43 -8.55 9.02
CA VAL A 75 -6.38 -8.17 7.96
C VAL A 75 -7.83 -8.34 8.40
N ARG A 76 -8.19 -9.50 8.98
CA ARG A 76 -9.58 -9.77 9.44
C ARG A 76 -10.02 -8.82 10.54
N LEU A 77 -9.16 -8.59 11.55
CA LEU A 77 -9.46 -7.66 12.63
C LEU A 77 -9.60 -6.22 12.12
N THR A 78 -8.76 -5.81 11.19
CA THR A 78 -8.84 -4.48 10.56
C THR A 78 -10.12 -4.32 9.75
N ALA A 79 -10.49 -5.33 8.95
CA ALA A 79 -11.74 -5.33 8.19
C ALA A 79 -12.95 -5.19 9.10
N ARG A 80 -12.98 -5.95 10.20
CA ARG A 80 -14.02 -5.84 11.24
C ARG A 80 -14.07 -4.44 11.84
N TYR A 81 -12.92 -3.91 12.27
CA TYR A 81 -12.84 -2.58 12.87
C TYR A 81 -13.40 -1.50 11.94
N LEU A 82 -13.02 -1.54 10.66
CA LEU A 82 -13.51 -0.58 9.65
C LEU A 82 -15.02 -0.70 9.46
N CYS A 83 -15.55 -1.91 9.32
CA CYS A 83 -16.98 -2.09 9.10
C CYS A 83 -17.83 -1.75 10.33
N GLU A 84 -17.35 -2.02 11.54
CA GLU A 84 -18.00 -1.53 12.78
C GLU A 84 -18.01 0.00 12.84
N LYS A 85 -16.92 0.67 12.41
CA LYS A 85 -16.89 2.14 12.29
C LYS A 85 -17.85 2.69 11.24
N LEU A 86 -18.12 1.91 10.20
CA LEU A 86 -19.13 2.22 9.18
C LEU A 86 -20.57 1.92 9.64
N GLY A 87 -20.75 1.42 10.86
CA GLY A 87 -22.07 1.13 11.44
C GLY A 87 -22.61 -0.25 11.07
N GLU A 88 -21.78 -1.15 10.53
CA GLU A 88 -22.15 -2.55 10.42
C GLU A 88 -22.22 -3.18 11.82
N THR A 89 -23.27 -3.98 12.06
CA THR A 89 -23.44 -4.75 13.29
C THR A 89 -23.20 -6.23 13.01
N ASP A 90 -22.84 -7.00 14.05
CA ASP A 90 -22.52 -8.44 13.93
C ASP A 90 -23.68 -9.33 13.41
N THR A 91 -24.88 -8.77 13.26
CA THR A 91 -26.05 -9.46 12.70
C THR A 91 -26.06 -9.37 11.17
N SER A 92 -25.29 -10.23 10.49
CA SER A 92 -25.32 -10.32 9.02
C SER A 92 -26.60 -11.03 8.55
N SER A 93 -27.49 -10.33 7.84
CA SER A 93 -28.62 -10.97 7.16
C SER A 93 -28.12 -11.80 5.96
N SER A 94 -28.59 -13.04 5.82
CA SER A 94 -28.03 -14.08 4.94
C SER A 94 -28.15 -13.84 3.42
N VAL A 95 -28.57 -12.66 2.97
CA VAL A 95 -28.90 -12.39 1.55
C VAL A 95 -27.79 -11.63 0.83
N ALA A 96 -26.96 -10.86 1.54
CA ALA A 96 -25.81 -10.17 0.97
C ALA A 96 -24.57 -10.37 1.86
N PRO A 97 -23.35 -10.48 1.29
CA PRO A 97 -22.15 -10.53 2.09
C PRO A 97 -22.06 -9.29 2.97
N SER A 98 -21.69 -9.48 4.25
CA SER A 98 -21.41 -8.37 5.15
C SER A 98 -20.25 -7.51 4.61
N CYS A 99 -20.20 -6.23 4.97
CA CYS A 99 -19.04 -5.36 4.71
C CYS A 99 -17.77 -6.07 5.17
N ARG A 100 -17.80 -6.68 6.36
CA ARG A 100 -16.66 -7.44 6.91
C ARG A 100 -16.24 -8.58 5.99
N ASP A 101 -17.16 -9.39 5.50
CA ASP A 101 -16.85 -10.54 4.64
C ASP A 101 -16.32 -10.07 3.28
N ALA A 102 -16.93 -9.02 2.70
CA ALA A 102 -16.48 -8.43 1.45
C ALA A 102 -15.07 -7.83 1.57
N ALA A 103 -14.83 -7.02 2.62
CA ALA A 103 -13.54 -6.39 2.90
C ALA A 103 -12.45 -7.43 3.19
N SER A 104 -12.76 -8.44 3.99
CA SER A 104 -11.82 -9.52 4.33
C SER A 104 -11.50 -10.35 3.09
N LYS A 105 -12.50 -10.75 2.30
CA LYS A 105 -12.29 -11.56 1.10
C LYS A 105 -11.43 -10.84 0.07
N ASP A 106 -11.69 -9.56 -0.16
CA ASP A 106 -10.92 -8.74 -1.09
C ASP A 106 -9.46 -8.55 -0.64
N ALA A 107 -9.25 -8.22 0.63
CA ALA A 107 -7.90 -8.08 1.19
C ALA A 107 -7.15 -9.43 1.22
N LEU A 108 -7.80 -10.51 1.63
CA LEU A 108 -7.20 -11.84 1.69
C LEU A 108 -6.88 -12.42 0.31
N SER A 109 -7.61 -12.04 -0.73
CA SER A 109 -7.25 -12.38 -2.12
C SER A 109 -5.87 -11.82 -2.47
N ARG A 110 -5.60 -10.56 -2.09
CA ARG A 110 -4.31 -9.89 -2.28
C ARG A 110 -3.21 -10.50 -1.40
N VAL A 111 -3.53 -10.86 -0.15
CA VAL A 111 -2.64 -11.63 0.73
C VAL A 111 -2.21 -12.94 0.05
N GLY A 112 -3.16 -13.69 -0.53
CA GLY A 112 -2.87 -14.95 -1.19
C GLY A 112 -1.85 -14.81 -2.33
N THR A 113 -1.89 -13.70 -3.09
CA THR A 113 -0.88 -13.38 -4.09
C THR A 113 0.50 -13.12 -3.47
N LEU A 114 0.56 -12.36 -2.38
CA LEU A 114 1.82 -12.08 -1.67
C LEU A 114 2.44 -13.36 -1.09
N GLU A 115 1.62 -14.22 -0.49
CA GLU A 115 2.05 -15.49 0.08
C GLU A 115 2.55 -16.47 -0.99
N ALA A 116 1.90 -16.51 -2.16
CA ALA A 116 2.31 -17.37 -3.27
C ALA A 116 3.68 -16.98 -3.84
N HIS A 117 4.07 -15.72 -3.71
CA HIS A 117 5.36 -15.19 -4.17
C HIS A 117 6.35 -14.95 -3.01
N ALA A 118 6.02 -15.36 -1.78
CA ALA A 118 6.89 -15.17 -0.63
C ALA A 118 8.15 -16.04 -0.77
N ALA A 119 9.30 -15.39 -0.88
CA ALA A 119 10.59 -16.04 -0.77
C ALA A 119 11.09 -16.00 0.68
N PRO A 120 11.85 -17.02 1.14
CA PRO A 120 12.54 -16.97 2.41
C PRO A 120 13.36 -15.69 2.54
N ARG A 121 13.21 -14.99 3.67
CA ARG A 121 14.01 -13.81 3.98
C ARG A 121 15.46 -14.28 4.24
N GLY A 122 16.41 -13.77 3.45
CA GLY A 122 17.83 -14.12 3.58
C GLY A 122 18.47 -13.58 4.87
N THR A 123 19.75 -13.88 5.08
CA THR A 123 20.49 -13.46 6.30
C THR A 123 20.69 -11.94 6.42
N THR A 124 20.41 -11.18 5.37
CA THR A 124 20.51 -9.71 5.33
C THR A 124 19.18 -9.02 5.58
N TRP A 125 18.08 -9.75 5.72
CA TRP A 125 16.78 -9.17 6.02
C TRP A 125 16.71 -8.75 7.49
N VAL A 126 16.14 -7.57 7.72
CA VAL A 126 15.86 -7.03 9.04
C VAL A 126 14.38 -6.73 9.08
N ALA A 127 13.69 -7.24 10.11
CA ALA A 127 12.29 -6.96 10.32
C ALA A 127 12.05 -5.45 10.40
N GLY A 128 11.00 -4.98 9.74
CA GLY A 128 10.51 -3.62 9.89
C GLY A 128 10.03 -3.34 11.31
N PRO A 129 9.66 -2.08 11.61
CA PRO A 129 9.00 -1.76 12.86
C PRO A 129 7.72 -2.57 13.01
N ALA A 130 7.41 -2.98 14.24
CA ALA A 130 6.19 -3.71 14.54
C ALA A 130 4.95 -2.92 14.07
N TRP A 131 4.03 -3.60 13.40
CA TRP A 131 2.79 -2.97 12.98
C TRP A 131 1.95 -2.56 14.20
N ALA A 132 1.47 -1.31 14.20
CA ALA A 132 0.58 -0.80 15.23
C ALA A 132 -0.89 -0.95 14.78
N PRO A 133 -1.74 -1.69 15.51
CA PRO A 133 -3.14 -1.83 15.14
C PRO A 133 -3.91 -0.51 15.30
N PRO A 134 -4.92 -0.25 14.46
CA PRO A 134 -5.79 0.93 14.58
C PRO A 134 -6.84 0.79 15.70
N TYR A 135 -6.84 -0.33 16.42
CA TYR A 135 -7.81 -0.71 17.45
C TYR A 135 -7.11 -1.01 18.79
N PRO A 136 -7.81 -0.88 19.93
CA PRO A 136 -7.23 -1.19 21.24
C PRO A 136 -6.97 -2.69 21.42
N GLU A 137 -6.03 -3.06 22.30
CA GLU A 137 -5.65 -4.47 22.55
C GLU A 137 -6.84 -5.37 22.95
N ALA A 138 -7.81 -4.82 23.67
CA ALA A 138 -9.03 -5.53 24.04
C ALA A 138 -9.80 -6.08 22.82
N TRP A 139 -9.60 -5.51 21.63
CA TRP A 139 -10.19 -5.98 20.37
C TRP A 139 -9.70 -7.37 19.96
N ILE A 140 -8.41 -7.63 20.16
CA ILE A 140 -7.77 -8.92 19.87
C ILE A 140 -8.40 -10.00 20.75
N SER A 141 -8.60 -9.69 22.04
CA SER A 141 -9.25 -10.61 22.98
C SER A 141 -10.73 -10.83 22.71
N LYS A 142 -11.43 -9.81 22.19
CA LYS A 142 -12.87 -9.87 21.87
C LYS A 142 -13.15 -10.74 20.65
N TYR A 143 -12.22 -10.79 19.69
CA TYR A 143 -12.38 -11.48 18.42
C TYR A 143 -11.22 -12.46 18.17
N PRO A 144 -11.15 -13.58 18.92
CA PRO A 144 -10.20 -14.64 18.65
C PRO A 144 -10.49 -15.30 17.29
N ASP A 145 -9.42 -15.72 16.61
CA ASP A 145 -9.48 -16.43 15.31
C ASP A 145 -10.13 -17.81 15.38
#